data_AF-A0A9E5Y348-F1
#
_entry.id   AF-A0A9E5Y348-F1
#
_cell.length_a   1.000
_cell.length_b   1.000
_cell.length_c   1.000
_cell.angle_alpha   90.00
_cell.angle_beta   90.00
_cell.angle_gamma   90.00
#
_symmetry.space_group_name_H-M   'P 1'
#
loop_
_entity.id
_entity.type
_entity.pdbx_description
1 polymer ?
#
loop_
_entity_poly.entity_id
_entity_poly.type
_entity_poly.pdbx_seq_one_letter_code
_entity_poly.pdbx_strand_id
1 'polypeptide(L)' 'MGVPKFDSSEEEIKKWLNHIALICLSEEFQSLKSELEAIYSESNIENFRLTAFQDALYAFLAQEEEERANQSSSTF' A
#
# COMPACT_ATOMS: atom_id res chain seq x y z
N MET A 1 -27.11 -15.29 25.24
CA MET A 1 -26.42 -14.06 24.84
C MET A 1 -25.28 -14.46 23.91
N GLY A 2 -25.42 -14.21 22.61
CA GLY A 2 -24.38 -14.49 21.64
C GLY A 2 -23.23 -13.53 21.86
N VAL A 3 -22.08 -14.06 22.25
CA VAL A 3 -20.83 -13.31 22.13
C VAL A 3 -20.61 -13.06 20.64
N PRO A 4 -20.51 -11.81 20.16
CA PRO A 4 -20.02 -11.59 18.83
C PRO A 4 -18.56 -12.04 18.87
N LYS A 5 -18.29 -13.18 18.25
CA LYS A 5 -16.95 -13.49 17.76
C LYS A 5 -16.65 -12.38 16.76
N PHE A 6 -16.08 -11.27 17.25
CA PHE A 6 -15.37 -10.35 16.40
C PHE A 6 -14.25 -11.18 15.81
N ASP A 7 -14.46 -11.61 14.56
CA ASP A 7 -13.45 -12.29 13.77
C ASP A 7 -12.25 -11.35 13.76
N SER A 8 -11.19 -11.71 14.49
CA SER A 8 -9.94 -10.96 14.55
C SER A 8 -9.41 -10.61 13.16
N SER A 9 -9.70 -11.47 12.18
CA SER A 9 -9.43 -11.26 10.76
C SER A 9 -10.16 -10.06 10.15
N GLU A 10 -11.39 -9.73 10.57
CA GLU A 10 -12.14 -8.59 10.04
C GLU A 10 -11.58 -7.25 10.55
N GLU A 11 -11.13 -7.21 11.81
CA GLU A 11 -10.46 -6.04 12.38
C GLU A 11 -9.09 -5.81 11.75
N GLU A 12 -8.34 -6.88 11.48
CA GLU A 12 -7.07 -6.80 10.75
C GLU A 12 -7.28 -6.30 9.32
N ILE A 13 -8.28 -6.84 8.61
CA ILE A 13 -8.65 -6.35 7.27
C ILE A 13 -9.01 -4.87 7.32
N LYS A 14 -9.81 -4.42 8.29
CA LYS A 14 -10.17 -3.00 8.46
C LYS A 14 -8.94 -2.12 8.71
N LYS A 15 -7.99 -2.58 9.52
CA LYS A 15 -6.72 -1.86 9.75
C LYS A 15 -5.91 -1.74 8.48
N TRP A 16 -5.76 -2.84 7.73
CA TRP A 16 -5.08 -2.85 6.43
C TRP A 16 -5.77 -1.92 5.42
N LEU A 17 -7.09 -1.94 5.34
CA LEU A 17 -7.86 -1.07 4.44
C LEU A 17 -7.69 0.42 4.79
N ASN A 18 -7.73 0.76 6.09
CA ASN A 18 -7.50 2.12 6.54
C ASN A 18 -6.08 2.58 6.20
N HIS A 19 -5.12 1.69 6.39
CA HIS A 19 -3.72 1.96 6.09
C HIS A 19 -3.48 2.19 4.59
N ILE A 20 -4.01 1.32 3.73
CA ILE A 20 -3.97 1.49 2.27
C ILE A 20 -4.67 2.80 1.86
N ALA A 21 -5.79 3.15 2.50
CA ALA A 21 -6.47 4.42 2.24
C ALA A 21 -5.61 5.62 2.61
N LEU A 22 -4.89 5.57 3.73
CA LEU A 22 -3.93 6.63 4.11
C LEU A 22 -2.79 6.76 3.11
N ILE A 23 -2.22 5.64 2.64
CA ILE A 23 -1.21 5.64 1.57
C ILE A 23 -1.78 6.30 0.32
N CYS A 24 -2.98 5.90 -0.12
CA CYS A 24 -3.62 6.48 -1.30
C CYS A 24 -3.90 7.98 -1.19
N LEU A 25 -4.12 8.48 0.03
CA LEU A 25 -4.34 9.90 0.31
C LEU A 25 -3.04 10.71 0.43
N SER A 26 -1.88 10.05 0.56
CA SER A 26 -0.57 10.73 0.59
C SER A 26 -0.25 11.38 -0.75
N GLU A 27 0.28 12.60 -0.71
CA GLU A 27 0.74 13.30 -1.92
C GLU A 27 1.90 12.56 -2.60
N GLU A 28 2.80 11.94 -1.82
CA GLU A 28 3.93 11.18 -2.34
C GLU A 28 3.46 9.99 -3.17
N PHE A 29 2.42 9.28 -2.69
CA PHE A 29 1.82 8.17 -3.42
C PHE A 29 1.15 8.64 -4.72
N GLN A 30 0.38 9.73 -4.66
CA GLN A 30 -0.30 10.27 -5.84
C GLN A 30 0.68 10.79 -6.90
N SER A 31 1.80 11.38 -6.47
CA SER A 31 2.89 11.79 -7.37
C SER A 31 3.54 10.58 -8.02
N LEU A 32 3.97 9.59 -7.23
CA LEU A 32 4.61 8.37 -7.75
C LEU A 32 3.69 7.64 -8.72
N LYS A 33 2.42 7.48 -8.36
CA LYS A 33 1.41 6.88 -9.23
C LYS A 33 1.28 7.65 -10.54
N SER A 34 1.21 8.98 -10.51
CA SER A 34 1.06 9.79 -11.73
C SER A 34 2.29 9.70 -12.64
N GLU A 35 3.49 9.65 -12.06
CA GLU A 35 4.74 9.42 -12.80
C GLU A 35 4.76 8.03 -13.46
N LEU A 36 4.40 6.98 -12.71
CA LEU A 36 4.28 5.62 -13.24
C LEU A 36 3.21 5.52 -14.33
N GLU A 37 2.07 6.20 -14.17
CA GLU A 37 1.02 6.25 -15.18
C GLU A 37 1.54 6.89 -16.48
N ALA A 38 2.32 7.97 -16.40
CA ALA A 38 2.92 8.60 -17.56
C ALA A 38 3.92 7.66 -18.26
N ILE A 39 4.82 7.03 -17.49
CA ILE A 39 5.82 6.08 -18.01
C ILE A 39 5.16 4.87 -18.69
N TYR A 40 4.16 4.28 -18.05
CA TYR A 40 3.47 3.10 -18.59
C TYR A 40 2.54 3.44 -19.75
N SER A 41 1.97 4.65 -19.77
CA SER A 41 1.23 5.16 -20.92
C SER A 41 2.14 5.32 -22.14
N GLU A 42 3.37 5.82 -21.97
CA GLU A 42 4.35 5.92 -23.04
C GLU A 42 4.86 4.54 -23.50
N SER A 43 4.91 3.58 -22.58
CA SER A 43 5.37 2.20 -22.84
C SER A 43 4.30 1.28 -23.47
N ASN A 44 3.10 1.80 -23.77
CA ASN A 44 1.98 1.08 -24.37
C ASN A 44 1.57 -0.20 -23.60
N ILE A 45 1.63 -0.14 -22.27
CA ILE A 45 1.21 -1.25 -21.38
C ILE A 45 -0.32 -1.26 -21.27
N GLU A 46 -0.94 -2.42 -21.48
CA GLU A 46 -2.38 -2.59 -21.23
C GLU A 46 -2.69 -2.39 -19.75
N ASN A 47 -3.78 -1.66 -19.45
CA ASN A 47 -4.14 -1.32 -18.07
C ASN A 47 -3.07 -0.53 -17.30
N PHE A 48 -2.28 0.29 -17.99
CA PHE A 48 -1.20 1.11 -17.41
C PHE A 48 -1.55 1.81 -16.08
N ARG A 49 -2.79 2.30 -15.92
CA ARG A 49 -3.27 2.91 -14.66
C ARG A 49 -3.34 1.93 -13.50
N LEU A 50 -3.82 0.72 -13.76
CA LEU A 50 -3.92 -0.33 -12.76
C LEU A 50 -2.53 -0.82 -12.36
N THR A 51 -1.64 -1.01 -13.35
CA THR A 51 -0.25 -1.39 -13.12
C THR A 51 0.51 -0.33 -12.34
N ALA A 52 0.41 0.95 -12.72
CA ALA A 52 0.98 2.07 -11.97
C ALA A 52 0.51 2.11 -10.52
N PHE A 53 -0.80 1.90 -10.30
CA PHE A 53 -1.36 1.87 -8.96
C PHE A 53 -0.82 0.69 -8.14
N GLN A 54 -0.78 -0.52 -8.71
CA GLN A 54 -0.24 -1.70 -8.03
C GLN A 54 1.24 -1.51 -7.68
N ASP A 55 2.06 -1.08 -8.64
CA ASP A 55 3.50 -0.90 -8.43
C ASP A 55 3.79 0.19 -7.40
N ALA A 56 3.07 1.32 -7.46
CA ALA A 56 3.16 2.35 -6.43
C ALA A 56 2.79 1.79 -5.06
N LEU A 57 1.68 1.05 -4.94
CA LEU A 57 1.21 0.54 -3.66
C LEU A 57 2.17 -0.49 -3.06
N TYR A 58 2.68 -1.40 -3.90
CA TYR A 58 3.67 -2.37 -3.47
C TYR A 58 4.99 -1.70 -3.06
N ALA A 59 5.44 -0.66 -3.76
CA ALA A 59 6.64 0.08 -3.39
C ALA A 59 6.50 0.70 -1.98
N PHE A 60 5.38 1.36 -1.70
CA PHE A 60 5.11 1.95 -0.37
C PHE A 60 4.99 0.90 0.73
N LEU A 61 4.27 -0.21 0.47
CA LEU A 61 4.14 -1.29 1.45
C LEU A 61 5.47 -1.99 1.73
N ALA A 62 6.28 -2.24 0.71
CA ALA A 62 7.60 -2.84 0.85
C ALA A 62 8.57 -1.92 1.60
N GLN A 63 8.52 -0.61 1.31
CA GLN A 63 9.31 0.39 2.01
C GLN A 63 8.95 0.43 3.50
N GLU A 64 7.66 0.44 3.85
CA GLU A 64 7.23 0.45 5.24
C GLU A 64 7.60 -0.85 5.98
N GLU A 65 7.51 -2.00 5.31
CA GLU A 65 7.95 -3.29 5.86
C GLU A 65 9.46 -3.30 6.13
N GLU A 66 10.27 -2.75 5.21
CA GLU A 66 11.71 -2.62 5.36
C GLU A 66 12.08 -1.65 6.49
N GLU A 67 11.40 -0.50 6.61
CA GLU A 67 11.58 0.45 7.71
C GLU A 67 11.28 -0.19 9.06
N ARG A 68 10.19 -0.98 9.14
CA ARG A 68 9.83 -1.73 10.35
C ARG A 68 10.87 -2.79 10.70
N ALA A 69 11.41 -3.48 9.70
CA ALA A 69 12.48 -4.46 9.88
C ALA A 69 13.78 -3.80 10.39
N ASN A 70 14.18 -2.65 9.83
CA ASN A 70 15.39 -1.92 10.21
C ASN A 70 15.30 -1.27 11.62
N GLN A 71 14.11 -0.90 12.07
CA GLN A 71 13.91 -0.43 13.45
C GLN A 71 14.10 -1.56 14.48
N SER A 72 13.75 -2.80 14.12
CA SER A 72 13.90 -3.95 15.02
C SER A 72 15.36 -4.43 15.19
N SER A 73 16.23 -4.20 14.20
CA SER A 73 17.65 -4.54 14.24
C SER A 73 18.54 -3.50 14.93
N SER A 74 18.00 -2.31 15.26
CA SER A 74 18.73 -1.27 16.00
C SER A 74 18.70 -1.42 17.53
N THR A 75 18.12 -2.52 18.05
CA THR A 75 17.97 -2.80 19.50
C THR A 75 18.82 -3.98 19.99
N PHE A 76 19.88 -4.38 19.27
CA PHE A 76 20.82 -5.41 19.71
C PHE A 76 22.27 -4.94 19.72
#